data_AF-A0A645I2R4-F1
#
_entry.id   AF-A0A645I2R4-F1
#
_cell.length_a   1.000
_cell.length_b   1.000
_cell.length_c   1.000
_cell.angle_alpha   90.00
_cell.angle_beta   90.00
_cell.angle_gamma   90.00
#
_symmetry.space_group_name_H-M   'P 1'
#
loop_
_entity.id
_entity.type
_entity.pdbx_description
1 polymer ?
#
loop_
_entity_poly.entity_id
_entity_poly.type
_entity_poly.pdbx_seq_one_letter_code
_entity_poly.pdbx_strand_id
1 'polypeptide(L)'
;MEVTWNDSTKTVTFTKGSDVLTLTIGEKQYQKNGVPYSIDTAAELQWSRTMVPIRFVAEALGHAVEWNAQLNMVYITKSELPWLLEDPIERQATNDVALVISPLLRDFV
;
A
#
# COMPACT_ATOMS: atom_id res chain seq x y z
N MET A 1 0.71 14.02 0.91
CA MET A 1 -0.50 13.35 0.40
C MET A 1 -1.64 14.33 0.54
N GLU A 2 -2.49 14.42 -0.48
CA GLU A 2 -3.71 15.21 -0.49
C GLU A 2 -4.92 14.26 -0.58
N VAL A 3 -6.05 14.65 0.01
CA VAL A 3 -7.30 13.88 -0.06
C VAL A 3 -8.43 14.84 -0.43
N THR A 4 -9.20 14.48 -1.45
CA THR A 4 -10.35 15.27 -1.92
C THR A 4 -11.63 14.43 -1.94
N TRP A 5 -12.76 15.11 -1.74
CA TRP A 5 -14.10 14.53 -1.76
C TRP A 5 -14.94 15.17 -2.85
N ASN A 6 -15.61 14.35 -3.65
CA ASN A 6 -16.61 14.76 -4.60
C ASN A 6 -18.00 14.25 -4.15
N ASP A 7 -18.87 15.18 -3.77
CA ASP A 7 -20.16 14.83 -3.18
C ASP A 7 -21.19 14.33 -4.21
N SER A 8 -21.13 14.79 -5.46
CA SER A 8 -22.10 14.38 -6.49
C SER A 8 -21.87 12.93 -6.94
N THR A 9 -20.61 12.50 -6.98
CA THR A 9 -20.19 11.16 -7.38
C THR A 9 -19.87 10.25 -6.20
N LYS A 10 -20.01 10.75 -4.96
CA LYS A 10 -19.61 10.05 -3.72
C LYS A 10 -18.23 9.41 -3.86
N THR A 11 -17.25 10.20 -4.28
CA THR A 11 -15.92 9.72 -4.63
C THR A 11 -14.85 10.39 -3.78
N VAL A 12 -13.94 9.58 -3.24
CA VAL A 12 -12.74 10.03 -2.53
C VAL A 12 -11.52 9.82 -3.42
N THR A 13 -10.66 10.83 -3.52
CA THR A 13 -9.43 10.78 -4.29
C THR A 13 -8.24 11.07 -3.39
N PHE A 14 -7.26 10.17 -3.39
CA PHE A 14 -5.99 10.31 -2.70
C PHE A 14 -4.89 10.61 -3.73
N THR A 15 -4.10 11.66 -3.48
CA THR A 15 -2.99 12.05 -4.34
C THR A 15 -1.67 12.06 -3.56
N LYS A 16 -0.68 11.32 -4.05
CA LYS A 16 0.67 11.28 -3.48
C LYS A 16 1.71 11.26 -4.60
N GLY A 17 2.37 12.40 -4.83
CA GLY A 17 3.28 12.53 -5.97
C GLY A 17 2.51 12.36 -7.28
N SER A 18 2.93 11.40 -8.11
CA SER A 18 2.22 11.02 -9.34
C SER A 18 1.10 10.00 -9.15
N ASP A 19 1.01 9.35 -7.98
CA ASP A 19 -0.02 8.35 -7.71
C ASP A 19 -1.35 9.01 -7.34
N VAL A 20 -2.40 8.62 -8.05
CA VAL A 20 -3.79 9.00 -7.84
C VAL A 20 -4.61 7.74 -7.60
N LEU A 21 -5.25 7.66 -6.45
CA LEU A 21 -6.14 6.57 -6.09
C LEU A 21 -7.56 7.11 -5.90
N THR A 22 -8.52 6.54 -6.61
CA THR A 22 -9.92 6.97 -6.58
C THR A 22 -10.81 5.82 -6.15
N LEU A 23 -11.61 6.03 -5.10
CA LEU A 23 -12.61 5.10 -4.61
C LEU A 23 -13.98 5.75 -4.62
N THR A 24 -14.98 5.01 -5.09
CA THR A 24 -16.40 5.39 -5.03
C THR A 24 -17.07 4.65 -3.87
N ILE A 25 -17.84 5.38 -3.06
CA ILE A 25 -18.50 4.80 -1.88
C ILE A 25 -19.45 3.68 -2.30
N GLY A 26 -19.37 2.53 -1.63
CA GLY A 26 -20.20 1.36 -1.88
C GLY A 26 -19.71 0.48 -3.04
N GLU A 27 -18.69 0.91 -3.79
CA GLU A 27 -18.15 0.14 -4.90
C GLU A 27 -16.92 -0.67 -4.49
N LYS A 28 -16.81 -1.88 -5.06
CA LYS A 28 -15.62 -2.73 -4.95
C LYS A 28 -14.62 -2.49 -6.08
N GLN A 29 -14.99 -1.66 -7.06
CA GLN A 29 -14.07 -1.21 -8.10
C GLN A 29 -13.43 0.11 -7.66
N TYR A 30 -12.16 0.29 -8.03
CA TYR A 30 -11.41 1.52 -7.79
C TYR A 30 -10.51 1.82 -8.98
N GLN A 31 -9.95 3.02 -9.04
CA GLN A 31 -8.96 3.38 -10.04
C GLN A 31 -7.65 3.77 -9.39
N LYS A 32 -6.53 3.24 -9.90
CA LYS A 32 -5.18 3.75 -9.62
C LYS A 32 -4.59 4.28 -10.91
N ASN A 33 -4.24 5.56 -10.92
CA ASN A 33 -3.70 6.26 -12.09
C ASN A 33 -4.61 6.10 -13.34
N GLY A 34 -5.93 6.11 -13.13
CA GLY A 34 -6.95 5.92 -14.17
C GLY A 34 -7.18 4.48 -14.62
N VAL A 35 -6.40 3.52 -14.11
CA VAL A 35 -6.56 2.09 -14.42
C VAL A 35 -7.50 1.45 -13.40
N PRO A 36 -8.55 0.72 -13.83
CA PRO A 36 -9.51 0.10 -12.93
C PRO A 36 -8.95 -1.19 -12.31
N TYR A 37 -9.33 -1.43 -11.06
CA TYR A 37 -8.96 -2.60 -10.26
C TYR A 37 -10.10 -2.95 -9.29
N SER A 38 -9.96 -4.01 -8.50
CA SER A 38 -10.98 -4.48 -7.54
C SER A 38 -10.42 -4.66 -6.14
N ILE A 39 -11.25 -4.41 -5.13
CA ILE A 39 -10.94 -4.60 -3.70
C ILE A 39 -12.05 -5.45 -3.05
N ASP A 40 -11.72 -6.16 -1.98
CA ASP A 40 -12.65 -7.08 -1.32
C ASP A 40 -13.72 -6.36 -0.47
N THR A 41 -13.37 -5.20 0.06
CA THR A 41 -14.14 -4.41 1.04
C THR A 41 -14.35 -3.00 0.51
N ALA A 42 -15.58 -2.60 0.18
CA ALA A 42 -15.84 -1.26 -0.36
C ALA A 42 -15.50 -0.14 0.65
N ALA A 43 -15.24 1.07 0.14
CA ALA A 43 -15.24 2.27 0.97
C ALA A 43 -16.68 2.60 1.41
N GLU A 44 -16.85 3.09 2.63
CA GLU A 44 -18.16 3.33 3.24
C GLU A 44 -18.27 4.74 3.79
N LEU A 45 -19.49 5.29 3.79
CA LEU A 45 -19.79 6.55 4.47
C LEU A 45 -20.45 6.23 5.81
N GLN A 46 -19.73 6.47 6.90
CA GLN A 46 -20.23 6.27 8.26
C GLN A 46 -20.04 7.54 9.08
N TRP A 47 -21.08 8.00 9.77
CA TRP A 47 -21.05 9.20 10.60
C TRP A 47 -20.46 10.44 9.89
N SER A 48 -20.86 10.63 8.64
CA SER A 48 -20.35 11.71 7.78
C SER A 48 -18.84 11.67 7.54
N ARG A 49 -18.23 10.48 7.65
CA ARG A 49 -16.82 10.23 7.34
C ARG A 49 -16.71 9.09 6.35
N THR A 50 -15.79 9.25 5.41
CA THR A 50 -15.41 8.17 4.50
C THR A 50 -14.45 7.22 5.21
N MET A 51 -14.90 6.00 5.44
CA MET A 51 -14.13 4.88 5.95
C MET A 51 -13.57 4.09 4.76
N VAL A 52 -12.26 3.89 4.76
CA VAL A 52 -11.57 3.16 3.69
C VAL A 52 -10.78 1.98 4.26
N PRO A 53 -10.62 0.87 3.51
CA PRO A 53 -9.74 -0.21 3.93
C PRO A 53 -8.29 0.28 3.98
N ILE A 54 -7.78 0.52 5.20
CA ILE A 54 -6.51 1.21 5.41
C ILE A 54 -5.31 0.49 4.77
N ARG A 55 -5.27 -0.85 4.83
CA ARG A 55 -4.21 -1.67 4.23
C ARG A 55 -4.11 -1.38 2.74
N PHE A 56 -5.24 -1.47 2.06
CA PHE A 56 -5.34 -1.29 0.63
C PHE A 56 -4.88 0.12 0.21
N VAL A 57 -5.38 1.17 0.87
CA VAL A 57 -4.98 2.55 0.55
C VAL A 57 -3.48 2.77 0.77
N ALA A 58 -2.93 2.22 1.85
CA ALA A 58 -1.50 2.32 2.12
C ALA A 58 -0.66 1.61 1.05
N GLU A 59 -0.98 0.36 0.72
CA GLU A 59 -0.26 -0.44 -0.29
C GLU A 59 -0.38 0.18 -1.69
N ALA A 60 -1.58 0.64 -2.07
CA ALA A 60 -1.80 1.32 -3.34
C ALA A 60 -0.97 2.60 -3.50
N LEU A 61 -0.64 3.28 -2.39
CA LEU A 61 0.20 4.48 -2.33
C LEU A 61 1.68 4.18 -2.02
N GLY A 62 2.11 2.92 -2.14
CA GLY A 62 3.52 2.51 -2.05
C GLY A 62 4.06 2.35 -0.63
N HIS A 63 3.20 2.05 0.33
CA HIS A 63 3.61 1.68 1.69
C HIS A 63 3.55 0.17 1.89
N ALA A 64 4.41 -0.36 2.76
CA ALA A 64 4.29 -1.72 3.24
C ALA A 64 3.41 -1.75 4.51
N VAL A 65 2.60 -2.80 4.66
CA VAL A 65 1.67 -2.96 5.77
C VAL A 65 1.88 -4.32 6.46
N GLU A 66 2.34 -4.27 7.70
CA GLU A 66 2.58 -5.45 8.53
C GLU A 66 1.60 -5.49 9.71
N TRP A 67 1.15 -6.69 10.07
CA TRP A 67 0.34 -6.93 11.26
C TRP A 67 1.16 -7.63 12.34
N ASN A 68 1.24 -7.01 13.51
CA ASN A 68 1.76 -7.64 14.72
C ASN A 68 0.61 -8.14 15.58
N ALA A 69 0.39 -9.44 15.54
CA ALA A 69 -0.69 -10.10 16.27
C ALA A 69 -0.50 -10.12 17.79
N GLN A 70 0.75 -10.07 18.28
CA GLN A 70 1.02 -10.10 19.72
C GLN A 70 0.61 -8.78 20.39
N LEU A 71 0.85 -7.67 19.69
CA LEU A 71 0.57 -6.32 20.18
C LEU A 71 -0.76 -5.77 19.67
N ASN A 72 -1.45 -6.50 18.78
CA ASN A 72 -2.62 -6.01 18.04
C ASN A 72 -2.36 -4.68 17.31
N MET A 73 -1.22 -4.59 16.62
CA MET A 73 -0.74 -3.37 16.00
C MET A 73 -0.52 -3.52 14.50
N VAL A 74 -0.90 -2.48 13.74
CA VAL A 74 -0.60 -2.35 12.32
C VAL A 74 0.60 -1.43 12.14
N TYR A 75 1.65 -1.91 11.48
CA TYR A 75 2.77 -1.09 11.06
C TYR A 75 2.59 -0.70 9.60
N ILE A 76 2.61 0.61 9.33
CA ILE A 76 2.61 1.15 7.97
C ILE A 76 3.93 1.86 7.78
N THR A 77 4.79 1.31 6.93
CA THR A 77 6.12 1.86 6.69
C THR A 77 6.19 2.40 5.27
N LYS A 78 6.90 3.51 5.09
CA LYS A 78 7.33 3.90 3.75
C LYS A 78 8.22 2.77 3.25
N SER A 79 7.92 2.21 2.09
CA SER A 79 8.85 1.28 1.46
C SER A 79 10.12 2.08 1.11
N GLU A 80 11.12 2.03 1.98
CA GLU A 80 12.47 2.53 1.70
C GLU A 80 13.34 1.38 1.19
N LEU A 81 12.83 0.61 0.24
CA LEU A 81 13.66 -0.23 -0.62
C LEU A 81 13.61 0.31 -2.05
N PRO A 82 14.28 1.46 -2.33
CA PRO A 82 14.35 2.01 -3.67
C PRO A 82 15.18 1.16 -4.66
N TRP A 83 15.84 0.07 -4.22
CA TRP A 83 16.73 -0.75 -5.06
C TRP A 83 16.83 -2.22 -4.63
N LEU A 84 15.78 -3.01 -4.78
CA LEU A 84 15.89 -4.48 -4.63
C LEU A 84 15.09 -5.29 -5.65
N LEU A 85 14.79 -4.76 -6.85
CA LEU A 85 14.29 -5.57 -7.98
C LEU A 85 14.54 -4.92 -9.37
N GLU A 86 15.70 -4.31 -9.63
CA GLU A 86 16.09 -3.92 -11.01
C GLU A 86 17.37 -4.59 -11.51
N ASP A 87 17.75 -5.75 -10.98
CA ASP A 87 18.78 -6.60 -11.61
C ASP A 87 18.25 -8.01 -11.91
N PRO A 88 18.22 -8.45 -13.19
CA PRO A 88 17.81 -9.80 -13.58
C PRO A 88 18.61 -10.94 -12.91
N ILE A 89 19.80 -10.62 -12.38
CA ILE A 89 20.72 -11.56 -11.72
C ILE A 89 20.19 -12.03 -10.35
N GLU A 90 19.44 -11.20 -9.62
CA GLU A 90 18.95 -11.58 -8.28
C GLU A 90 17.77 -12.56 -8.32
N ARG A 91 16.97 -12.55 -9.41
CA ARG A 91 15.88 -13.53 -9.60
C ARG A 91 16.38 -14.97 -9.69
N GLN A 92 17.63 -15.18 -10.08
CA GLN A 92 18.22 -16.51 -10.16
C GLN A 92 18.82 -16.97 -8.82
N ALA A 93 19.15 -16.05 -7.91
CA ALA A 93 19.69 -16.38 -6.59
C ALA A 93 18.60 -16.69 -5.53
N THR A 94 17.39 -16.16 -5.69
CA THR A 94 16.32 -16.33 -4.68
C THR A 94 15.67 -17.73 -4.69
N ASN A 95 15.95 -18.56 -5.70
CA ASN A 95 15.46 -19.94 -5.72
C ASN A 95 16.32 -20.93 -4.92
N ASP A 96 17.54 -20.56 -4.50
CA ASP A 96 18.48 -21.50 -3.88
C ASP A 96 18.97 -21.16 -2.47
N VAL A 97 18.76 -19.96 -1.91
CA VAL A 97 19.27 -19.65 -0.56
C VAL A 97 18.28 -18.85 0.26
N ALA A 98 17.45 -19.58 1.01
CA ALA A 98 16.92 -19.10 2.27
C ALA A 98 18.10 -18.93 3.26
N LEU A 99 18.09 -17.84 4.03
CA LEU A 99 19.14 -17.39 4.97
C LEU A 99 20.34 -16.70 4.31
N VAL A 100 21.05 -15.86 5.06
CA VAL A 100 22.24 -15.08 4.66
C VAL A 100 21.85 -13.94 3.69
N ILE A 101 21.76 -12.66 4.03
CA ILE A 101 22.52 -11.87 5.00
C ILE A 101 21.75 -10.54 5.17
N SER A 102 21.05 -10.37 6.30
CA SER A 102 20.55 -9.06 6.71
C SER A 102 21.72 -8.10 6.94
N PRO A 103 21.59 -6.79 6.67
CA PRO A 103 22.63 -5.77 6.87
C PRO A 103 23.08 -5.55 8.34
N LEU A 104 22.56 -6.34 9.29
CA LEU A 104 22.70 -6.18 10.74
C LEU A 104 23.98 -6.75 11.35
N LEU A 105 24.95 -7.21 10.55
CA LEU A 105 26.19 -7.86 11.03
C LEU A 105 27.49 -7.15 10.65
N ARG A 106 27.48 -5.86 10.27
CA ARG A 106 28.71 -5.16 9.85
C ARG A 106 29.57 -4.55 10.95
N ASP A 107 29.13 -4.56 12.22
CA ASP A 107 29.88 -3.99 13.34
C ASP A 107 30.61 -5.05 14.22
N PHE A 108 30.76 -6.28 13.73
CA PHE A 108 31.59 -7.32 14.37
C PHE A 108 32.67 -7.83 13.43
N VAL A 109 33.61 -6.96 13.03
CA VAL A 109 35.04 -7.27 12.79
C VAL A 109 35.86 -6.03 13.10
#